data_AF-A0A6I7PXX2-F1
#
_entry.id   AF-A0A6I7PXX2-F1
#
_cell.length_a   1.000
_cell.length_b   1.000
_cell.length_c   1.000
_cell.angle_alpha   90.00
_cell.angle_beta   90.00
_cell.angle_gamma   90.00
#
_symmetry.space_group_name_H-M   'P 1'
#
loop_
_entity.id
_entity.type
_entity.pdbx_description
1 polymer ?
#
loop_
_entity_poly.entity_id
_entity_poly.type
_entity_poly.pdbx_seq_one_letter_code
_entity_poly.pdbx_strand_id
1 'polypeptide(L)'
;RKSIAGRFTETSIKCGDPGHVEADGVQIAEGATTDFAITRVRDGSALTSVNAPMTGQQVRGLDWNPRRPGDWQRGDRFQLQISADGEQAEGSNQFGFHEYPDLGPETKTIVCSSGDYGWTGKFDIAYRNDEIIVTVKIKLLNRQGEKPANAGDPLPAVGDPVSDADKASMKADIEGKLSRKIRLFRTDCRFGAACSCPKPILIVVQFVEASAHHEVNLFQGAGRANASNWTRVKTRANSWAHETGHLLGWYDEYSTGAVGSAPRWQNNEPANVMNVGLTVPPEYGWDFRDWFTSGSGESWAAR
;
A
#
# COMPACT_ATOMS: atom_id res chain seq x y z
N ARG A 1 29.60 -19.52 -39.48
CA ARG A 1 30.19 -18.86 -38.29
C ARG A 1 29.26 -19.21 -37.16
N LYS A 2 29.81 -19.73 -36.06
CA LYS A 2 29.05 -20.03 -34.87
C LYS A 2 28.50 -18.73 -34.26
N SER A 3 27.26 -18.73 -33.80
CA SER A 3 26.63 -17.55 -33.19
C SER A 3 25.44 -17.94 -32.33
N ILE A 4 25.09 -17.08 -31.38
CA ILE A 4 23.87 -17.16 -30.59
C ILE A 4 23.18 -15.80 -30.55
N ALA A 5 21.86 -15.79 -30.48
CA ALA A 5 21.03 -14.63 -30.25
C ALA A 5 19.92 -15.00 -29.26
N GLY A 6 19.42 -14.04 -28.50
CA GLY A 6 18.30 -14.29 -27.61
C GLY A 6 17.45 -13.05 -27.33
N ARG A 7 16.36 -13.27 -26.62
CA ARG A 7 15.40 -12.23 -26.25
C ARG A 7 14.53 -12.65 -25.08
N PHE A 8 13.94 -11.67 -24.43
CA PHE A 8 12.70 -11.89 -23.69
C PHE A 8 11.53 -12.01 -24.67
N THR A 9 10.60 -12.92 -24.42
CA THR A 9 9.34 -12.98 -25.18
C THR A 9 8.46 -11.79 -24.83
N GLU A 10 8.35 -11.46 -23.55
CA GLU A 10 7.67 -10.28 -23.04
C GLU A 10 8.66 -9.16 -22.69
N THR A 11 8.38 -7.94 -23.13
CA THR A 11 9.17 -6.75 -22.75
C THR A 11 8.65 -6.08 -21.47
N SER A 12 7.44 -6.44 -21.04
CA SER A 12 6.82 -5.96 -19.80
C SER A 12 5.81 -6.99 -19.30
N ILE A 13 5.85 -7.28 -18.00
CA ILE A 13 4.87 -8.17 -17.35
C ILE A 13 4.40 -7.57 -16.04
N LYS A 14 3.23 -7.98 -15.55
CA LYS A 14 2.82 -7.59 -14.21
C LYS A 14 3.55 -8.48 -13.21
N CYS A 15 3.91 -7.90 -12.07
CA CYS A 15 4.70 -8.61 -11.07
C CYS A 15 4.01 -9.90 -10.59
N GLY A 16 4.68 -11.05 -10.71
CA GLY A 16 4.11 -12.36 -10.41
C GLY A 16 3.51 -13.10 -11.61
N ASP A 17 3.48 -12.48 -12.79
CA ASP A 17 3.29 -13.21 -14.04
C ASP A 17 4.60 -13.95 -14.39
N PRO A 18 4.54 -15.07 -15.13
CA PRO A 18 5.73 -15.63 -15.76
C PRO A 18 6.28 -14.66 -16.81
N GLY A 19 7.60 -14.66 -16.98
CA GLY A 19 8.25 -14.18 -18.18
C GLY A 19 8.91 -15.36 -18.90
N HIS A 20 9.23 -15.19 -20.17
CA HIS A 20 9.91 -16.21 -20.94
C HIS A 20 11.14 -15.67 -21.64
N VAL A 21 12.15 -16.52 -21.80
CA VAL A 21 13.35 -16.24 -22.57
C VAL A 21 13.50 -17.25 -23.70
N GLU A 22 14.10 -16.80 -24.80
CA GLU A 22 14.35 -17.62 -25.98
C GLU A 22 15.76 -17.38 -26.51
N ALA A 23 16.32 -18.41 -27.14
CA ALA A 23 17.57 -18.32 -27.85
C ALA A 23 17.50 -19.05 -29.20
N ASP A 24 18.19 -18.49 -30.18
CA ASP A 24 18.47 -19.05 -31.49
C ASP A 24 19.98 -19.17 -31.64
N GLY A 25 20.47 -20.34 -32.05
CA GLY A 25 21.88 -20.48 -32.38
C GLY A 25 22.11 -20.97 -33.80
N VAL A 26 23.36 -20.83 -34.22
CA VAL A 26 23.87 -21.30 -35.49
C VAL A 26 25.14 -22.08 -35.20
N GLN A 27 25.17 -23.36 -35.54
CA GLN A 27 26.31 -24.27 -35.31
C GLN A 27 26.67 -24.46 -33.83
N ILE A 28 25.70 -24.34 -32.91
CA ILE A 28 25.86 -24.70 -31.50
C ILE A 28 25.59 -26.21 -31.34
N ALA A 29 26.30 -26.91 -30.47
CA ALA A 29 26.06 -28.34 -30.28
C ALA A 29 24.63 -28.65 -29.77
N GLU A 30 24.02 -29.72 -30.29
CA GLU A 30 22.77 -30.25 -29.76
C GLU A 30 22.96 -30.65 -28.29
N GLY A 31 22.02 -30.25 -27.43
CA GLY A 31 22.09 -30.48 -25.98
C GLY A 31 23.06 -29.57 -25.23
N ALA A 32 23.74 -28.63 -25.90
CA ALA A 32 24.55 -27.62 -25.20
C ALA A 32 23.67 -26.82 -24.23
N THR A 33 24.12 -26.69 -22.98
CA THR A 33 23.45 -25.82 -22.00
C THR A 33 23.52 -24.38 -22.49
N THR A 34 22.35 -23.76 -22.63
CA THR A 34 22.20 -22.34 -22.91
C THR A 34 21.85 -21.62 -21.61
N ASP A 35 22.74 -20.74 -21.17
CA ASP A 35 22.56 -19.93 -19.97
C ASP A 35 22.00 -18.55 -20.34
N PHE A 36 21.07 -18.07 -19.51
CA PHE A 36 20.39 -16.79 -19.63
C PHE A 36 20.63 -15.99 -18.35
N ALA A 37 21.67 -15.17 -18.33
CA ALA A 37 21.94 -14.26 -17.23
C ALA A 37 21.10 -12.98 -17.39
N ILE A 38 20.37 -12.61 -16.35
CA ILE A 38 19.48 -11.44 -16.35
C ILE A 38 20.04 -10.42 -15.37
N THR A 39 20.43 -9.26 -15.87
CA THR A 39 21.04 -8.18 -15.09
C THR A 39 20.23 -6.91 -15.17
N ARG A 40 20.26 -6.10 -14.12
CA ARG A 40 19.63 -4.77 -14.14
C ARG A 40 20.50 -3.81 -14.95
N VAL A 41 19.89 -3.06 -15.86
CA VAL A 41 20.59 -2.11 -16.74
C VAL A 41 21.24 -0.97 -15.97
N ARG A 42 20.58 -0.48 -14.91
CA ARG A 42 21.01 0.70 -14.14
C ARG A 42 22.38 0.52 -13.47
N ASP A 43 22.62 -0.65 -12.88
CA ASP A 43 23.76 -0.90 -11.98
C ASP A 43 24.51 -2.21 -12.28
N GLY A 44 24.09 -2.96 -13.29
CA GLY A 44 24.68 -4.24 -13.67
C GLY A 44 24.43 -5.38 -12.67
N SER A 45 23.65 -5.15 -11.61
CA SER A 45 23.38 -6.17 -10.60
C SER A 45 22.67 -7.38 -11.21
N ALA A 46 23.10 -8.58 -10.82
CA ALA A 46 22.45 -9.81 -11.25
C ALA A 46 21.07 -9.93 -10.59
N LEU A 47 20.03 -10.13 -11.41
CA LEU A 47 18.70 -10.45 -10.93
C LEU A 47 18.57 -11.97 -10.72
N THR A 48 18.94 -12.74 -11.73
CA THR A 48 18.89 -14.21 -11.71
C THR A 48 19.62 -14.81 -12.91
N SER A 49 19.66 -16.13 -12.99
CA SER A 49 20.01 -16.88 -14.20
C SER A 49 19.06 -18.06 -14.36
N VAL A 50 18.67 -18.37 -15.59
CA VAL A 50 17.96 -19.60 -15.96
C VAL A 50 18.73 -20.30 -17.08
N ASN A 51 18.55 -21.60 -17.23
CA ASN A 51 19.20 -22.34 -18.31
C ASN A 51 18.33 -23.47 -18.82
N ALA A 52 18.60 -23.87 -20.06
CA ALA A 52 18.00 -25.02 -20.70
C ALA A 52 18.96 -25.61 -21.75
N PRO A 53 18.90 -26.94 -22.00
CA PRO A 53 19.62 -27.52 -23.12
C PRO A 53 19.03 -27.02 -24.44
N MET A 54 19.89 -26.83 -25.43
CA MET A 54 19.49 -26.43 -26.76
C MET A 54 18.96 -27.62 -27.55
N THR A 55 17.79 -27.47 -28.19
CA THR A 55 17.17 -28.51 -29.01
C THR A 55 16.92 -27.99 -30.41
N GLY A 56 17.50 -28.62 -31.43
CA GLY A 56 17.32 -28.21 -32.82
C GLY A 56 17.79 -26.77 -33.08
N GLN A 57 18.89 -26.38 -32.44
CA GLN A 57 19.42 -25.01 -32.44
C GLN A 57 18.56 -23.94 -31.73
N GLN A 58 17.64 -24.33 -30.85
CA GLN A 58 16.73 -23.38 -30.23
C GLN A 58 16.51 -23.68 -28.73
N VAL A 59 16.22 -22.62 -27.99
CA VAL A 59 15.51 -22.66 -26.71
C VAL A 59 14.27 -21.78 -26.86
N ARG A 60 13.09 -22.33 -26.58
CA ARG A 60 11.80 -21.65 -26.79
C ARG A 60 11.00 -21.62 -25.50
N GLY A 61 10.37 -20.47 -25.24
CA GLY A 61 9.47 -20.27 -24.11
C GLY A 61 10.03 -20.77 -22.77
N LEU A 62 11.33 -20.60 -22.49
CA LEU A 62 11.88 -21.04 -21.22
C LEU A 62 11.28 -20.19 -20.09
N ASP A 63 10.49 -20.84 -19.25
CA ASP A 63 9.86 -20.23 -18.09
C ASP A 63 10.88 -19.57 -17.17
N TRP A 64 10.61 -18.31 -16.85
CA TRP A 64 11.29 -17.55 -15.84
C TRP A 64 10.26 -16.92 -14.90
N ASN A 65 10.53 -16.97 -13.59
CA ASN A 65 9.65 -16.43 -12.55
C ASN A 65 10.27 -15.15 -11.96
N PRO A 66 10.19 -14.01 -12.66
CA PRO A 66 10.80 -12.76 -12.24
C PRO A 66 10.22 -12.26 -10.91
N ARG A 67 11.11 -11.86 -10.02
CA ARG A 67 10.79 -11.13 -8.79
C ARG A 67 11.30 -9.71 -8.89
N ARG A 68 10.46 -8.75 -8.51
CA ARG A 68 10.85 -7.35 -8.41
C ARG A 68 11.88 -7.22 -7.28
N PRO A 69 13.07 -6.64 -7.53
CA PRO A 69 14.03 -6.37 -6.47
C PRO A 69 13.48 -5.42 -5.40
N GLY A 70 13.98 -5.53 -4.17
CA GLY A 70 13.52 -4.68 -3.05
C GLY A 70 13.85 -3.18 -3.21
N ASP A 71 14.87 -2.86 -4.00
CA ASP A 71 15.35 -1.51 -4.33
C ASP A 71 14.91 -1.07 -5.74
N TRP A 72 13.87 -1.71 -6.29
CA TRP A 72 13.32 -1.36 -7.60
C TRP A 72 12.89 0.10 -7.66
N GLN A 73 13.18 0.74 -8.79
CA GLN A 73 12.70 2.08 -9.12
C GLN A 73 11.87 2.05 -10.39
N ARG A 74 10.93 3.00 -10.49
CA ARG A 74 10.16 3.26 -11.70
C ARG A 74 11.13 3.49 -12.87
N GLY A 75 10.92 2.79 -13.98
CA GLY A 75 11.74 2.82 -15.17
C GLY A 75 12.84 1.77 -15.21
N ASP A 76 13.09 1.01 -14.13
CA ASP A 76 14.13 -0.02 -14.12
C ASP A 76 13.90 -1.05 -15.25
N ARG A 77 14.96 -1.28 -16.03
CA ARG A 77 15.03 -2.27 -17.11
C ARG A 77 16.04 -3.36 -16.80
N PHE A 78 15.84 -4.52 -17.42
CA PHE A 78 16.69 -5.69 -17.29
C PHE A 78 17.17 -6.14 -18.67
N GLN A 79 18.46 -6.47 -18.74
CA GLN A 79 19.13 -6.95 -19.92
C GLN A 79 19.32 -8.47 -19.81
N LEU A 80 19.22 -9.14 -20.95
CA LEU A 80 19.53 -10.55 -21.09
C LEU A 80 20.95 -10.70 -21.65
N GLN A 81 21.76 -11.56 -21.07
CA GLN A 81 22.99 -12.09 -21.65
C GLN A 81 22.81 -13.59 -21.85
N ILE A 82 23.08 -14.05 -23.08
CA ILE A 82 22.89 -15.45 -23.46
C ILE A 82 24.26 -16.04 -23.79
N SER A 83 24.53 -17.24 -23.29
CA SER A 83 25.74 -17.98 -23.66
C SER A 83 25.47 -19.45 -23.88
N ALA A 84 26.06 -20.03 -24.91
CA ALA A 84 26.06 -21.47 -25.15
C ALA A 84 27.30 -21.87 -25.96
N ASP A 85 27.93 -22.98 -25.59
CA ASP A 85 28.98 -23.61 -26.39
C ASP A 85 30.12 -22.62 -26.78
N GLY A 86 30.50 -21.77 -25.82
CA GLY A 86 31.54 -20.75 -25.95
C GLY A 86 31.13 -19.46 -26.67
N GLU A 87 29.94 -19.40 -27.28
CA GLU A 87 29.39 -18.17 -27.84
C GLU A 87 28.64 -17.36 -26.78
N GLN A 88 28.62 -16.04 -26.95
CA GLN A 88 27.89 -15.11 -26.09
C GLN A 88 27.24 -14.00 -26.93
N ALA A 89 26.06 -13.55 -26.49
CA ALA A 89 25.40 -12.39 -27.07
C ALA A 89 24.55 -11.66 -26.03
N GLU A 90 24.37 -10.35 -26.25
CA GLU A 90 23.32 -9.59 -25.57
C GLU A 90 21.97 -9.86 -26.22
N GLY A 91 20.92 -9.92 -25.40
CA GLY A 91 19.55 -10.05 -25.87
C GLY A 91 19.11 -8.84 -26.69
N SER A 92 18.27 -9.09 -27.69
CA SER A 92 17.78 -8.07 -28.64
C SER A 92 16.79 -7.07 -28.05
N ASN A 93 16.30 -7.29 -26.83
CA ASN A 93 15.38 -6.42 -26.13
C ASN A 93 15.66 -6.40 -24.62
N GLN A 94 14.98 -5.47 -23.94
CA GLN A 94 15.00 -5.35 -22.49
C GLN A 94 13.64 -5.69 -21.89
N PHE A 95 13.67 -6.17 -20.67
CA PHE A 95 12.50 -6.48 -19.86
C PHE A 95 12.26 -5.40 -18.82
N GLY A 96 11.00 -5.15 -18.45
CA GLY A 96 10.64 -4.33 -17.30
C GLY A 96 9.44 -4.92 -16.57
N PHE A 97 9.20 -4.43 -15.35
CA PHE A 97 7.92 -4.70 -14.69
C PHE A 97 6.89 -3.68 -15.15
N HIS A 98 5.65 -4.12 -15.29
CA HIS A 98 4.51 -3.25 -15.55
C HIS A 98 4.40 -2.20 -14.44
N GLU A 99 4.19 -0.97 -14.88
CA GLU A 99 3.99 0.19 -14.04
C GLU A 99 2.55 0.65 -14.19
N TYR A 100 1.82 0.62 -13.07
CA TYR A 100 0.50 1.19 -13.06
C TYR A 100 0.60 2.70 -13.24
N PRO A 101 -0.32 3.32 -14.00
CA PRO A 101 -0.38 4.77 -14.10
C PRO A 101 -0.67 5.36 -12.73
N ASP A 102 -0.21 6.60 -12.52
CA ASP A 102 -0.59 7.34 -11.33
C ASP A 102 -2.10 7.61 -11.39
N LEU A 103 -2.79 7.38 -10.27
CA LEU A 103 -4.21 7.69 -10.14
C LEU A 103 -4.31 8.99 -9.34
N GLY A 104 -4.92 10.00 -9.96
CA GLY A 104 -5.11 11.32 -9.36
C GLY A 104 -5.93 11.27 -8.06
N PRO A 105 -5.89 12.34 -7.26
CA PRO A 105 -6.62 12.40 -6.01
C PRO A 105 -8.14 12.37 -6.26
N GLU A 106 -8.84 11.52 -5.51
CA GLU A 106 -10.30 11.45 -5.46
C GLU A 106 -10.75 11.57 -4.00
N THR A 107 -11.74 12.42 -3.71
CA THR A 107 -12.35 12.49 -2.38
C THR A 107 -13.38 11.37 -2.20
N LYS A 108 -13.16 10.49 -1.23
CA LYS A 108 -14.12 9.47 -0.81
C LYS A 108 -14.87 9.92 0.43
N THR A 109 -16.14 9.51 0.50
CA THR A 109 -17.03 9.74 1.64
C THR A 109 -17.77 8.44 1.92
N ILE A 110 -17.65 7.95 3.15
CA ILE A 110 -18.27 6.72 3.64
C ILE A 110 -19.22 7.13 4.76
N VAL A 111 -20.51 6.87 4.58
CA VAL A 111 -21.51 7.12 5.62
C VAL A 111 -21.55 5.92 6.57
N CYS A 112 -21.38 6.18 7.86
CA CYS A 112 -21.30 5.14 8.88
C CYS A 112 -22.38 5.37 9.94
N SER A 113 -22.99 4.29 10.43
CA SER A 113 -24.01 4.35 11.46
C SER A 113 -24.04 3.08 12.31
N SER A 114 -24.32 3.22 13.60
CA SER A 114 -24.42 2.12 14.56
C SER A 114 -25.36 2.49 15.71
N GLY A 115 -26.58 1.95 15.74
CA GLY A 115 -27.58 2.40 16.73
C GLY A 115 -27.79 3.91 16.63
N ASP A 116 -27.60 4.62 17.75
CA ASP A 116 -27.71 6.09 17.83
C ASP A 116 -26.45 6.83 17.36
N TYR A 117 -25.38 6.11 17.00
CA TYR A 117 -24.14 6.71 16.49
C TYR A 117 -24.22 6.90 14.98
N GLY A 118 -23.84 8.08 14.50
CA GLY A 118 -23.64 8.38 13.08
C GLY A 118 -22.38 9.19 12.88
N TRP A 119 -21.57 8.83 11.88
CA TRP A 119 -20.39 9.58 11.49
C TRP A 119 -20.11 9.40 10.01
N THR A 120 -19.09 10.09 9.51
CA THR A 120 -18.69 10.02 8.12
C THR A 120 -17.19 9.82 8.06
N GLY A 121 -16.74 8.78 7.37
CA GLY A 121 -15.36 8.66 6.92
C GLY A 121 -15.16 9.56 5.70
N LYS A 122 -14.19 10.46 5.71
CA LYS A 122 -13.93 11.36 4.56
C LYS A 122 -12.44 11.61 4.38
N PHE A 123 -11.93 11.28 3.20
CA PHE A 123 -10.51 11.32 2.88
C PHE A 123 -10.30 11.51 1.39
N ASP A 124 -9.13 12.01 1.02
CA ASP A 124 -8.66 11.97 -0.36
C ASP A 124 -7.83 10.70 -0.56
N ILE A 125 -7.96 10.04 -1.70
CA ILE A 125 -7.17 8.85 -2.05
C ILE A 125 -6.50 9.06 -3.41
N ALA A 126 -5.24 8.66 -3.52
CA ALA A 126 -4.45 8.73 -4.75
C ALA A 126 -3.49 7.54 -4.83
N TYR A 127 -2.94 7.28 -6.02
CA TYR A 127 -1.87 6.29 -6.22
C TYR A 127 -0.73 6.94 -6.99
N ARG A 128 0.46 6.94 -6.39
CA ARG A 128 1.68 7.49 -7.00
C ARG A 128 2.89 6.87 -6.32
N ASN A 129 4.01 6.78 -7.03
CA ASN A 129 5.26 6.23 -6.50
C ASN A 129 5.11 4.82 -5.89
N ASP A 130 4.25 4.00 -6.48
CA ASP A 130 3.92 2.65 -6.02
C ASP A 130 3.20 2.55 -4.66
N GLU A 131 2.70 3.66 -4.11
CA GLU A 131 1.96 3.71 -2.85
C GLU A 131 0.52 4.20 -3.07
N ILE A 132 -0.42 3.65 -2.29
CA ILE A 132 -1.77 4.19 -2.15
C ILE A 132 -1.74 5.21 -1.03
N ILE A 133 -2.04 6.46 -1.32
CA ILE A 133 -1.94 7.57 -0.37
C ILE A 133 -3.35 7.98 0.03
N VAL A 134 -3.68 7.82 1.31
CA VAL A 134 -4.96 8.17 1.89
C VAL A 134 -4.77 9.37 2.80
N THR A 135 -5.28 10.52 2.40
CA THR A 135 -5.10 11.79 3.11
C THR A 135 -6.37 12.18 3.86
N VAL A 136 -6.27 12.32 5.18
CA VAL A 136 -7.32 12.86 6.04
C VAL A 136 -6.97 14.29 6.46
N LYS A 137 -7.83 15.24 6.09
CA LYS A 137 -7.66 16.67 6.44
C LYS A 137 -8.49 16.97 7.68
N ILE A 138 -7.83 17.40 8.75
CA ILE A 138 -8.45 17.63 10.06
C ILE A 138 -8.24 19.08 10.48
N LYS A 139 -9.31 19.78 10.82
CA LYS A 139 -9.23 21.05 11.54
C LYS A 139 -9.35 20.80 13.03
N LEU A 140 -8.33 21.18 13.79
CA LEU A 140 -8.33 21.06 15.24
C LEU A 140 -8.89 22.34 15.87
N LEU A 141 -10.01 22.23 16.58
CA LEU A 141 -10.58 23.30 17.39
C LEU A 141 -9.97 23.21 18.79
N ASN A 142 -8.99 24.06 19.09
CA ASN A 142 -8.24 24.05 20.35
C ASN A 142 -9.08 24.59 21.51
N ARG A 143 -9.76 23.70 22.23
CA ARG A 143 -10.62 24.06 23.36
C ARG A 143 -9.75 24.41 24.57
N GLN A 144 -10.05 25.51 25.25
CA GLN A 144 -9.24 26.05 26.36
C GLN A 144 -9.53 25.39 27.73
N GLY A 145 -10.28 24.29 27.75
CA GLY A 145 -10.65 23.59 28.98
C GLY A 145 -10.76 22.09 28.79
N GLU A 146 -11.09 21.39 29.88
CA GLU A 146 -11.33 19.96 29.88
C GLU A 146 -12.55 19.57 29.03
N LYS A 147 -12.60 18.31 28.61
CA LYS A 147 -13.78 17.77 27.94
C LYS A 147 -14.95 17.74 28.93
N PRO A 148 -16.11 18.31 28.59
CA PRO A 148 -17.26 18.27 29.48
C PRO A 148 -17.69 16.83 29.80
N ALA A 149 -18.20 16.61 31.02
CA ALA A 149 -18.59 15.29 31.50
C ALA A 149 -19.81 14.75 30.74
N ASN A 150 -20.75 15.63 30.37
CA ASN A 150 -21.97 15.28 29.65
C ASN A 150 -22.02 15.96 28.29
N ALA A 151 -22.67 15.31 27.31
CA ALA A 151 -22.80 15.84 25.95
C ALA A 151 -23.59 17.16 25.86
N GLY A 152 -24.43 17.47 26.85
CA GLY A 152 -25.21 18.70 26.91
C GLY A 152 -24.51 19.86 27.63
N ASP A 153 -23.37 19.62 28.26
CA ASP A 153 -22.63 20.66 28.98
C ASP A 153 -21.96 21.63 27.99
N PRO A 154 -21.86 22.93 28.31
CA PRO A 154 -21.22 23.91 27.42
C PRO A 154 -19.78 23.52 27.08
N LEU A 155 -19.44 23.56 25.78
CA LEU A 155 -18.05 23.38 25.34
C LEU A 155 -17.19 24.58 25.78
N PRO A 156 -15.94 24.37 26.25
CA PRO A 156 -15.01 25.47 26.47
C PRO A 156 -14.79 26.30 25.20
N ALA A 157 -14.40 27.56 25.38
CA ALA A 157 -14.07 28.44 24.26
C ALA A 157 -12.97 27.82 23.37
N VAL A 158 -13.08 28.04 22.06
CA VAL A 158 -11.97 27.79 21.13
C VAL A 158 -10.99 28.93 21.30
N GLY A 159 -9.73 28.61 21.63
CA GLY A 159 -8.66 29.60 21.68
C GLY A 159 -7.81 29.57 20.41
N ASP A 160 -6.55 29.99 20.55
CA ASP A 160 -5.61 30.04 19.44
C ASP A 160 -5.39 28.67 18.78
N PRO A 161 -5.00 28.63 17.49
CA PRO A 161 -4.71 27.38 16.79
C PRO A 161 -3.73 26.48 17.56
N VAL A 162 -3.92 25.16 17.41
CA VAL A 162 -2.97 24.17 17.97
C VAL A 162 -1.57 24.41 17.39
N SER A 163 -0.55 24.42 18.25
CA SER A 163 0.84 24.67 17.86
C SER A 163 1.33 23.66 16.82
N ASP A 164 2.27 24.08 15.96
CA ASP A 164 2.85 23.19 14.95
C ASP A 164 3.60 22.01 15.56
N ALA A 165 4.23 22.20 16.72
CA ALA A 165 4.90 21.13 17.46
C ALA A 165 3.92 20.05 17.93
N ASP A 166 2.76 20.46 18.46
CA ASP A 166 1.70 19.52 18.86
C ASP A 166 1.12 18.80 17.64
N LYS A 167 0.80 19.55 16.56
CA LYS A 167 0.33 19.00 15.30
C LYS A 167 1.33 17.96 14.74
N ALA A 168 2.62 18.26 14.75
CA ALA A 168 3.66 17.33 14.30
C ALA A 168 3.74 16.07 15.18
N SER A 169 3.66 16.22 16.52
CA SER A 169 3.66 15.10 17.46
C SER A 169 2.45 14.18 17.26
N MET A 170 1.25 14.76 17.16
CA MET A 170 0.01 14.02 16.91
C MET A 170 0.04 13.29 15.57
N LYS A 171 0.50 13.98 14.50
CA LYS A 171 0.68 13.41 13.17
C LYS A 171 1.62 12.20 13.21
N ALA A 172 2.80 12.35 13.82
CA ALA A 172 3.77 11.26 13.93
C ALA A 172 3.20 10.06 14.71
N ASP A 173 2.45 10.32 15.79
CA ASP A 173 1.81 9.29 16.61
C ASP A 173 0.75 8.49 15.84
N ILE A 174 -0.09 9.18 15.05
CA ILE A 174 -1.14 8.56 14.24
C ILE A 174 -0.51 7.78 13.07
N GLU A 175 0.34 8.43 12.28
CA GLU A 175 0.91 7.84 11.06
C GLU A 175 1.85 6.68 11.38
N GLY A 176 2.62 6.75 12.47
CA GLY A 176 3.47 5.63 12.90
C GLY A 176 2.68 4.36 13.25
N LYS A 177 1.41 4.51 13.64
CA LYS A 177 0.50 3.41 14.00
C LYS A 177 -0.31 2.89 12.82
N LEU A 178 -0.75 3.78 11.92
CA LEU A 178 -1.67 3.41 10.84
C LEU A 178 -0.97 3.16 9.49
N SER A 179 0.09 3.90 9.19
CA SER A 179 0.66 3.91 7.85
C SER A 179 1.51 2.69 7.56
N ARG A 180 1.41 2.21 6.31
CA ARG A 180 2.13 1.05 5.76
C ARG A 180 1.94 -0.26 6.52
N LYS A 181 0.89 -0.35 7.35
CA LYS A 181 0.49 -1.58 8.04
C LYS A 181 -0.30 -2.52 7.13
N ILE A 182 -1.01 -1.95 6.16
CA ILE A 182 -1.74 -2.69 5.13
C ILE A 182 -1.00 -2.57 3.80
N ARG A 183 -0.93 -3.68 3.07
CA ARG A 183 -0.34 -3.78 1.74
C ARG A 183 -1.30 -4.51 0.80
N LEU A 184 -1.44 -4.02 -0.42
CA LEU A 184 -2.20 -4.71 -1.45
C LEU A 184 -1.30 -5.57 -2.33
N PHE A 185 -1.80 -6.76 -2.68
CA PHE A 185 -1.12 -7.72 -3.54
C PHE A 185 -2.06 -8.13 -4.67
N ARG A 186 -1.55 -8.29 -5.90
CA ARG A 186 -2.37 -8.79 -7.01
C ARG A 186 -2.81 -10.22 -6.68
N THR A 187 -4.10 -10.52 -6.80
CA THR A 187 -4.65 -11.86 -6.50
C THR A 187 -4.03 -12.93 -7.39
N ASP A 188 -3.75 -12.57 -8.64
CA ASP A 188 -3.25 -13.47 -9.67
C ASP A 188 -1.71 -13.57 -9.66
N CYS A 189 -1.06 -13.05 -8.61
CA CYS A 189 0.38 -13.19 -8.45
C CYS A 189 0.74 -14.66 -8.15
N ARG A 190 1.52 -15.33 -9.00
CA ARG A 190 1.93 -16.74 -8.81
C ARG A 190 2.66 -17.01 -7.48
N PHE A 191 3.27 -15.99 -6.88
CA PHE A 191 3.95 -16.12 -5.60
C PHE A 191 3.01 -16.02 -4.39
N GLY A 192 1.71 -15.77 -4.61
CA GLY A 192 0.70 -15.63 -3.56
C GLY A 192 1.13 -14.63 -2.48
N ALA A 193 1.32 -15.13 -1.26
CA ALA A 193 1.79 -14.35 -0.12
C ALA A 193 3.17 -13.73 -0.29
N ALA A 194 4.03 -14.36 -1.08
CA ALA A 194 5.41 -13.96 -1.28
C ALA A 194 5.59 -13.03 -2.49
N CYS A 195 4.50 -12.41 -2.96
CA CYS A 195 4.55 -11.48 -4.08
C CYS A 195 5.44 -10.27 -3.76
N SER A 196 6.36 -9.93 -4.66
CA SER A 196 7.47 -9.00 -4.41
C SER A 196 7.16 -7.52 -4.67
N CYS A 197 5.90 -7.18 -4.97
CA CYS A 197 5.49 -5.83 -5.39
C CYS A 197 4.23 -5.34 -4.67
N PRO A 198 4.18 -5.43 -3.32
CA PRO A 198 3.05 -4.90 -2.58
C PRO A 198 2.82 -3.42 -2.90
N LYS A 199 1.56 -2.98 -2.86
CA LYS A 199 1.21 -1.55 -2.83
C LYS A 199 0.90 -1.16 -1.39
N PRO A 200 1.85 -0.56 -0.65
CA PRO A 200 1.58 -0.15 0.71
C PRO A 200 0.54 0.96 0.73
N ILE A 201 -0.30 0.95 1.76
CA ILE A 201 -1.25 2.03 2.04
C ILE A 201 -0.60 3.00 3.02
N LEU A 202 -0.37 4.23 2.58
CA LEU A 202 0.17 5.34 3.35
C LEU A 202 -0.98 6.22 3.85
N ILE A 203 -1.23 6.21 5.16
CA ILE A 203 -2.17 7.16 5.78
C ILE A 203 -1.42 8.47 6.02
N VAL A 204 -2.02 9.59 5.62
CA VAL A 204 -1.46 10.94 5.76
C VAL A 204 -2.48 11.83 6.47
N VAL A 205 -2.13 12.30 7.66
CA VAL A 205 -2.87 13.31 8.39
C VAL A 205 -2.37 14.70 8.00
N GLN A 206 -3.29 15.56 7.59
CA GLN A 206 -3.04 16.97 7.35
C GLN A 206 -3.87 17.80 8.32
N PHE A 207 -3.22 18.51 9.23
CA PHE A 207 -3.89 19.51 10.05
C PHE A 207 -4.03 20.80 9.25
N VAL A 208 -5.27 21.23 8.99
CA VAL A 208 -5.60 22.35 8.11
C VAL A 208 -6.58 23.31 8.78
N GLU A 209 -6.56 24.58 8.39
CA GLU A 209 -7.49 25.59 8.92
C GLU A 209 -8.75 25.80 8.03
N ALA A 210 -8.67 25.37 6.78
CA ALA A 210 -9.74 25.44 5.78
C ALA A 210 -9.80 24.16 4.93
N SER A 211 -10.95 23.91 4.30
CA SER A 211 -11.18 22.73 3.44
C SER A 211 -10.90 21.40 4.14
N ALA A 212 -11.17 21.34 5.45
CA ALA A 212 -11.04 20.12 6.22
C ALA A 212 -12.08 19.09 5.80
N HIS A 213 -11.73 17.81 5.91
CA HIS A 213 -12.69 16.72 5.83
C HIS A 213 -13.49 16.63 7.12
N HIS A 214 -12.81 16.86 8.25
CA HIS A 214 -13.35 16.74 9.60
C HIS A 214 -12.93 17.91 10.47
N GLU A 215 -13.82 18.34 11.37
CA GLU A 215 -13.49 19.23 12.47
C GLU A 215 -13.49 18.43 13.78
N VAL A 216 -12.44 18.61 14.57
CA VAL A 216 -12.22 17.85 15.81
C VAL A 216 -11.93 18.81 16.95
N ASN A 217 -12.72 18.73 18.02
CA ASN A 217 -12.42 19.44 19.25
C ASN A 217 -11.21 18.80 19.93
N LEU A 218 -10.17 19.57 20.21
CA LEU A 218 -9.04 19.13 21.02
C LEU A 218 -9.12 19.78 22.40
N PHE A 219 -9.49 19.00 23.41
CA PHE A 219 -9.61 19.46 24.80
C PHE A 219 -8.29 19.36 25.56
N GLN A 220 -8.16 20.24 26.57
CA GLN A 220 -7.08 20.15 27.55
C GLN A 220 -7.32 18.95 28.50
N GLY A 221 -6.25 18.47 29.13
CA GLY A 221 -6.36 17.40 30.11
C GLY A 221 -6.68 16.02 29.53
N ALA A 222 -7.14 15.13 30.40
CA ALA A 222 -7.46 13.74 30.07
C ALA A 222 -8.96 13.55 29.83
N GLY A 223 -9.32 12.51 29.08
CA GLY A 223 -10.71 12.14 28.86
C GLY A 223 -10.84 11.09 27.77
N ARG A 224 -12.03 10.50 27.65
CA ARG A 224 -12.33 9.55 26.59
C ARG A 224 -12.43 10.29 25.25
N ALA A 225 -11.57 9.95 24.29
CA ALA A 225 -11.67 10.46 22.94
C ALA A 225 -12.87 9.83 22.18
N ASN A 226 -13.36 10.54 21.17
CA ASN A 226 -14.22 10.00 20.12
C ASN A 226 -13.92 10.75 18.80
N ALA A 227 -14.52 10.34 17.68
CA ALA A 227 -14.20 10.85 16.35
C ALA A 227 -14.21 12.40 16.25
N SER A 228 -15.09 13.09 16.98
CA SER A 228 -15.20 14.56 16.97
C SER A 228 -14.57 15.27 18.17
N ASN A 229 -14.09 14.52 19.19
CA ASN A 229 -13.62 15.08 20.46
C ASN A 229 -12.38 14.32 20.95
N TRP A 230 -11.20 14.91 20.77
CA TRP A 230 -9.92 14.36 21.21
C TRP A 230 -9.42 15.06 22.47
N THR A 231 -8.50 14.42 23.17
CA THR A 231 -7.85 15.00 24.36
C THR A 231 -6.33 15.00 24.18
N ARG A 232 -5.67 16.00 24.77
CA ARG A 232 -4.21 16.09 24.76
C ARG A 232 -3.55 15.01 25.61
N VAL A 233 -4.16 14.68 26.75
CA VAL A 233 -3.73 13.54 27.58
C VAL A 233 -4.53 12.32 27.14
N LYS A 234 -3.84 11.40 26.47
CA LYS A 234 -4.42 10.15 25.97
C LYS A 234 -4.73 9.21 27.12
N THR A 235 -5.93 8.64 27.15
CA THR A 235 -6.28 7.56 28.09
C THR A 235 -5.79 6.20 27.61
N ARG A 236 -5.47 6.07 26.33
CA ARG A 236 -4.90 4.85 25.72
C ARG A 236 -3.83 5.20 24.71
N ALA A 237 -2.82 4.34 24.58
CA ALA A 237 -1.74 4.52 23.61
C ALA A 237 -2.27 4.69 22.18
N ASN A 238 -3.38 4.04 21.82
CA ASN A 238 -3.96 4.06 20.49
C ASN A 238 -4.97 5.19 20.23
N SER A 239 -5.29 6.05 21.22
CA SER A 239 -6.46 6.95 21.16
C SER A 239 -6.58 7.74 19.85
N TRP A 240 -5.58 8.53 19.46
CA TRP A 240 -5.69 9.32 18.22
C TRP A 240 -5.71 8.47 16.95
N ALA A 241 -5.02 7.33 16.93
CA ALA A 241 -5.03 6.41 15.80
C ALA A 241 -6.39 5.72 15.64
N HIS A 242 -6.99 5.30 16.76
CA HIS A 242 -8.34 4.77 16.84
C HIS A 242 -9.36 5.79 16.31
N GLU A 243 -9.34 7.03 16.82
CA GLU A 243 -10.26 8.06 16.36
C GLU A 243 -10.05 8.42 14.89
N THR A 244 -8.79 8.44 14.41
CA THR A 244 -8.49 8.64 13.00
C THR A 244 -9.06 7.51 12.14
N GLY A 245 -9.13 6.28 12.65
CA GLY A 245 -9.80 5.16 11.99
C GLY A 245 -11.27 5.44 11.71
N HIS A 246 -12.00 6.03 12.66
CA HIS A 246 -13.38 6.48 12.40
C HIS A 246 -13.45 7.55 11.32
N LEU A 247 -12.50 8.49 11.27
CA LEU A 247 -12.41 9.51 10.21
C LEU A 247 -12.12 8.92 8.82
N LEU A 248 -11.61 7.68 8.77
CA LEU A 248 -11.43 6.86 7.57
C LEU A 248 -12.63 5.95 7.27
N GLY A 249 -13.64 5.91 8.15
CA GLY A 249 -14.86 5.11 8.00
C GLY A 249 -14.82 3.76 8.72
N TRP A 250 -13.83 3.51 9.58
CA TRP A 250 -13.74 2.26 10.33
C TRP A 250 -14.71 2.25 11.53
N TYR A 251 -15.30 1.09 11.79
CA TYR A 251 -16.21 0.84 12.91
C TYR A 251 -15.41 0.47 14.16
N ASP A 252 -16.00 0.71 15.34
CA ASP A 252 -15.49 0.13 16.58
C ASP A 252 -15.59 -1.40 16.52
N GLU A 253 -14.71 -2.09 17.25
CA GLU A 253 -14.72 -3.55 17.32
C GLU A 253 -15.09 -4.12 18.69
N TYR A 254 -15.30 -3.26 19.69
CA TYR A 254 -15.76 -3.65 21.03
C TYR A 254 -17.28 -3.48 21.18
N SER A 255 -17.93 -4.34 21.98
CA SER A 255 -19.39 -4.49 22.04
C SER A 255 -20.20 -3.25 22.40
N THR A 256 -19.60 -2.26 23.06
CA THR A 256 -20.26 -0.99 23.45
C THR A 256 -19.93 0.18 22.52
N GLY A 257 -19.17 -0.07 21.46
CA GLY A 257 -18.76 0.93 20.48
C GLY A 257 -19.75 1.10 19.34
N ALA A 258 -19.38 1.97 18.41
CA ALA A 258 -20.02 2.15 17.12
C ALA A 258 -19.66 1.00 16.16
N VAL A 259 -20.18 -0.20 16.45
CA VAL A 259 -19.83 -1.46 15.75
C VAL A 259 -20.54 -1.67 14.41
N GLY A 260 -21.59 -0.88 14.12
CA GLY A 260 -22.38 -0.98 12.89
C GLY A 260 -23.42 -2.08 12.96
N SER A 261 -24.48 -1.97 12.15
CA SER A 261 -25.50 -3.03 12.04
C SER A 261 -25.10 -4.14 11.06
N ALA A 262 -24.30 -3.79 10.06
CA ALA A 262 -23.73 -4.70 9.07
C ALA A 262 -22.40 -4.12 8.56
N PRO A 263 -21.39 -3.93 9.44
CA PRO A 263 -20.10 -3.45 8.99
C PRO A 263 -19.54 -4.47 8.00
N ARG A 264 -18.82 -3.98 6.99
CA ARG A 264 -18.26 -4.85 5.94
C ARG A 264 -17.32 -5.91 6.55
N TRP A 265 -16.66 -5.57 7.65
CA TRP A 265 -15.93 -6.48 8.52
C TRP A 265 -16.23 -6.15 9.98
N GLN A 266 -16.20 -7.16 10.85
CA GLN A 266 -16.22 -6.97 12.29
C GLN A 266 -15.35 -8.05 12.92
N ASN A 267 -14.31 -7.63 13.64
CA ASN A 267 -13.47 -8.57 14.34
C ASN A 267 -13.18 -8.04 15.76
N ASN A 268 -13.81 -8.62 16.78
CA ASN A 268 -13.64 -8.19 18.17
C ASN A 268 -12.31 -8.71 18.75
N GLU A 269 -11.20 -8.46 18.06
CA GLU A 269 -9.86 -8.80 18.51
C GLU A 269 -9.31 -7.65 19.35
N PRO A 270 -8.97 -7.89 20.63
CA PRO A 270 -8.45 -6.83 21.51
C PRO A 270 -7.17 -6.18 20.98
N ALA A 271 -6.40 -6.89 20.16
CA ALA A 271 -5.17 -6.38 19.56
C ALA A 271 -5.40 -5.32 18.48
N ASN A 272 -6.60 -5.21 17.92
CA ASN A 272 -6.90 -4.28 16.83
C ASN A 272 -7.00 -2.83 17.31
N VAL A 273 -6.66 -1.89 16.41
CA VAL A 273 -6.66 -0.46 16.71
C VAL A 273 -8.07 0.10 16.89
N MET A 274 -9.11 -0.47 16.24
CA MET A 274 -10.51 -0.13 16.54
C MET A 274 -11.07 -0.84 17.78
N ASN A 275 -10.19 -1.53 18.52
CA ASN A 275 -10.43 -2.01 19.86
C ASN A 275 -9.47 -1.28 20.84
N VAL A 276 -8.79 -2.01 21.71
CA VAL A 276 -7.83 -1.45 22.69
C VAL A 276 -6.37 -1.52 22.24
N GLY A 277 -6.08 -2.18 21.11
CA GLY A 277 -4.74 -2.49 20.66
C GLY A 277 -4.17 -1.55 19.60
N LEU A 278 -3.18 -2.04 18.85
CA LEU A 278 -2.40 -1.27 17.88
C LEU A 278 -2.26 -1.95 16.52
N THR A 279 -2.85 -3.13 16.34
CA THR A 279 -2.85 -3.87 15.07
C THR A 279 -3.82 -3.22 14.10
N VAL A 280 -3.40 -3.07 12.84
CA VAL A 280 -4.28 -2.66 11.75
C VAL A 280 -4.54 -3.89 10.89
N PRO A 281 -5.72 -4.51 11.00
CA PRO A 281 -6.01 -5.71 10.22
C PRO A 281 -6.24 -5.36 8.74
N PRO A 282 -6.02 -6.32 7.81
CA PRO A 282 -6.10 -6.08 6.37
C PRO A 282 -7.46 -5.55 5.89
N GLU A 283 -8.53 -5.92 6.58
CA GLU A 283 -9.92 -5.57 6.28
C GLU A 283 -10.15 -4.06 6.26
N TYR A 284 -9.39 -3.31 7.05
CA TYR A 284 -9.48 -1.85 7.12
C TYR A 284 -9.06 -1.17 5.82
N GLY A 285 -8.35 -1.89 4.95
CA GLY A 285 -7.92 -1.42 3.65
C GLY A 285 -8.86 -1.80 2.50
N TRP A 286 -10.01 -2.44 2.78
CA TRP A 286 -10.89 -2.94 1.71
C TRP A 286 -11.48 -1.83 0.83
N ASP A 287 -11.84 -0.69 1.39
CA ASP A 287 -12.35 0.43 0.58
C ASP A 287 -11.23 1.05 -0.28
N PHE A 288 -10.00 1.09 0.23
CA PHE A 288 -8.83 1.53 -0.54
C PHE A 288 -8.47 0.53 -1.65
N ARG A 289 -8.60 -0.78 -1.35
CA ARG A 289 -8.40 -1.87 -2.31
C ARG A 289 -9.41 -1.83 -3.42
N ASP A 290 -10.68 -1.62 -3.11
CA ASP A 290 -11.74 -1.56 -4.12
C ASP A 290 -11.56 -0.36 -5.04
N TRP A 291 -11.20 0.80 -4.47
CA TRP A 291 -10.81 1.97 -5.25
C TRP A 291 -9.64 1.66 -6.19
N PHE A 292 -8.57 1.05 -5.67
CA PHE A 292 -7.39 0.74 -6.47
C PHE A 292 -7.66 -0.35 -7.52
N THR A 293 -8.51 -1.32 -7.21
CA THR A 293 -8.99 -2.35 -8.14
C THR A 293 -9.71 -1.69 -9.32
N SER A 294 -10.63 -0.76 -9.04
CA SER A 294 -11.34 -0.02 -10.08
C SER A 294 -10.40 0.84 -10.94
N GLY A 295 -9.39 1.48 -10.34
CA GLY A 295 -8.48 2.37 -11.07
C GLY A 295 -7.37 1.64 -11.84
N SER A 296 -6.92 0.48 -11.35
CA SER A 296 -5.86 -0.32 -11.99
C SER A 296 -6.38 -1.32 -13.00
N GLY A 297 -7.66 -1.72 -12.92
CA GLY A 297 -8.24 -2.78 -13.74
C GLY A 297 -7.82 -4.19 -13.33
N GLU A 298 -7.17 -4.35 -12.17
CA GLU A 298 -6.67 -5.63 -11.66
C GLU A 298 -7.33 -6.00 -10.33
N SER A 299 -7.40 -7.30 -10.04
CA SER A 299 -7.87 -7.79 -8.74
C SER A 299 -6.76 -7.75 -7.68
N TRP A 300 -7.07 -7.20 -6.51
CA TRP A 300 -6.15 -7.07 -5.38
C TRP A 300 -6.69 -7.72 -4.11
N ALA A 301 -5.78 -8.18 -3.24
CA ALA A 301 -6.06 -8.60 -1.88
C ALA A 301 -5.27 -7.72 -0.90
N ALA A 302 -5.87 -7.41 0.25
CA ALA A 302 -5.19 -6.70 1.34
C ALA A 302 -4.53 -7.71 2.30
N ARG A 303 -3.35 -7.38 2.83
CA ARG A 303 -2.67 -8.10 3.92
C ARG A 303 -1.91 -7.13 4.83
#